data_AF-A0A925IQG8-F1
#
_entry.id   AF-A0A925IQG8-F1
#
_cell.length_a   1.000
_cell.length_b   1.000
_cell.length_c   1.000
_cell.angle_alpha   90.00
_cell.angle_beta   90.00
_cell.angle_gamma   90.00
#
_symmetry.space_group_name_H-M   'P 1'
#
loop_
_entity.id
_entity.type
_entity.pdbx_description
1 polymer ?
#
loop_
_entity_poly.entity_id
_entity_poly.type
_entity_poly.pdbx_seq_one_letter_code
_entity_poly.pdbx_strand_id
1 'polypeptide(L)'
;VGPTLFLISFAGSVIANIRFWLPDLILPFWYGISLILTIPLDIILFMVLYMLFPHGTSTWREILPGAIGAGILWELAKKAFLSFVATYISISNLVYGSLAAIIAFLLWAYISSLIFIFGAYLSVSYWELKEKQK
;
A
#
# COMPACT_ATOMS: atom_id res chain seq x y z
N VAL A 1 -9.14 -21.78 26.22
CA VAL A 1 -8.77 -20.37 25.91
C VAL A 1 -7.74 -19.79 26.89
N GLY A 2 -7.76 -20.14 28.18
CA GLY A 2 -6.81 -19.61 29.19
C GLY A 2 -5.31 -19.83 28.91
N PRO A 3 -4.84 -21.05 28.59
CA PRO A 3 -3.40 -21.31 28.40
C PRO A 3 -2.82 -20.66 27.13
N THR A 4 -3.62 -20.63 26.06
CA THR A 4 -3.22 -20.00 24.79
C THR A 4 -3.08 -18.48 24.92
N LEU A 5 -3.95 -17.82 25.69
CA LEU A 5 -3.83 -16.39 25.98
C LEU A 5 -2.60 -16.08 26.83
N PHE A 6 -2.28 -16.96 27.79
CA PHE A 6 -1.09 -16.82 28.62
C PHE A 6 0.19 -16.90 27.78
N LEU A 7 0.26 -17.86 26.85
CA LEU A 7 1.39 -18.01 25.93
C LEU A 7 1.55 -16.80 25.00
N ILE A 8 0.45 -16.24 24.50
CA ILE A 8 0.47 -15.03 23.65
C ILE A 8 0.98 -13.82 24.45
N SER A 9 0.50 -13.65 25.69
CA SER A 9 0.90 -12.53 26.54
C SER A 9 2.37 -12.66 26.98
N PHE A 10 2.83 -13.88 27.26
CA PHE A 10 4.22 -14.15 27.63
C PHE A 10 5.17 -13.95 26.45
N ALA A 11 4.81 -14.46 25.26
CA ALA A 11 5.56 -14.22 24.04
C ALA A 11 5.67 -12.72 23.72
N GLY A 12 4.55 -11.98 23.82
CA GLY A 12 4.54 -10.53 23.61
C GLY A 12 5.45 -9.77 24.59
N SER A 13 5.48 -10.18 25.86
CA SER A 13 6.33 -9.56 26.88
C SER A 13 7.82 -9.83 26.65
N VAL A 14 8.20 -11.05 26.26
CA VAL A 14 9.59 -11.40 25.89
C VAL A 14 10.05 -10.59 24.67
N ILE A 15 9.19 -10.47 23.66
CA ILE A 15 9.47 -9.69 22.44
C ILE A 15 9.62 -8.19 22.76
N ALA A 16 8.76 -7.65 23.63
CA ALA A 16 8.83 -6.25 24.05
C ALA A 16 10.11 -5.94 24.85
N ASN A 17 10.52 -6.85 25.74
CA ASN A 17 11.72 -6.68 26.57
C ASN A 17 13.01 -6.74 25.74
N ILE A 18 13.06 -7.61 24.72
CA ILE A 18 14.19 -7.70 23.76
C ILE A 18 14.27 -6.44 22.89
N ARG A 19 13.12 -5.92 22.43
CA ARG A 19 13.04 -4.68 21.63
C ARG A 19 13.56 -3.44 22.39
N PHE A 20 13.43 -3.43 23.72
CA PHE A 20 13.92 -2.36 24.59
C PHE A 20 15.46 -2.35 24.71
N TRP A 21 16.10 -3.52 24.67
CA TRP A 21 17.55 -3.66 24.84
C TRP A 21 18.38 -3.52 23.55
N LEU A 22 17.78 -3.76 22.37
CA LEU A 22 18.45 -3.66 21.06
C LEU A 22 17.67 -2.80 20.04
N PRO A 23 17.35 -1.53 20.35
CA PRO A 23 16.59 -0.66 19.45
C PRO A 23 17.32 -0.39 18.12
N ASP A 24 18.64 -0.21 18.15
CA ASP A 24 19.41 0.28 16.99
C ASP A 24 19.58 -0.77 15.87
N LEU A 25 19.45 -2.07 16.18
CA LEU A 25 19.59 -3.16 15.22
C LEU A 25 18.22 -3.69 14.72
N ILE A 26 17.20 -3.67 15.58
CA ILE A 26 15.89 -4.29 15.29
C ILE A 26 14.97 -3.36 14.49
N LEU A 27 15.03 -2.04 14.74
CA LEU A 27 14.17 -1.06 14.05
C LEU A 27 14.39 -1.00 12.53
N PRO A 28 15.64 -0.92 12.00
CA PRO A 28 15.85 -0.93 10.55
C PRO A 28 15.53 -2.30 9.92
N PHE A 29 15.79 -3.40 10.63
CA PHE A 29 15.45 -4.74 10.18
C PHE A 29 13.94 -4.95 10.04
N TRP A 30 13.17 -4.56 11.06
CA TRP A 30 11.70 -4.67 11.05
C TRP A 30 11.06 -3.78 9.99
N TYR A 31 11.55 -2.55 9.84
CA TYR A 31 11.08 -1.65 8.80
C TYR A 31 11.36 -2.20 7.40
N GLY A 32 12.58 -2.74 7.18
CA GLY A 32 12.94 -3.40 5.93
C GLY A 32 12.05 -4.60 5.60
N ILE A 33 11.77 -5.45 6.59
CA ILE A 33 10.90 -6.63 6.40
C ILE A 33 9.47 -6.22 6.06
N SER A 34 8.93 -5.20 6.73
CA SER A 34 7.57 -4.70 6.47
C SER A 34 7.45 -4.14 5.04
N LEU A 35 8.48 -3.46 4.57
CA LEU A 35 8.53 -2.87 3.24
C LEU A 35 8.67 -3.95 2.14
N ILE A 36 9.50 -4.97 2.38
CA ILE A 36 9.65 -6.12 1.47
C ILE A 36 8.37 -6.96 1.37
N LEU A 37 7.56 -7.03 2.44
CA LEU A 37 6.28 -7.76 2.44
C LEU A 37 5.15 -6.96 1.80
N THR A 38 5.07 -5.66 2.07
CA THR A 38 3.90 -4.85 1.68
C THR A 38 3.90 -4.50 0.19
N ILE A 39 5.07 -4.14 -0.38
CA ILE A 39 5.18 -3.75 -1.79
C ILE A 39 4.72 -4.87 -2.75
N PRO A 40 5.26 -6.11 -2.68
CA PRO A 40 4.83 -7.16 -3.59
C PRO A 40 3.38 -7.58 -3.37
N LEU A 41 2.87 -7.49 -2.12
CA LEU A 41 1.47 -7.79 -1.83
C LEU A 41 0.54 -6.79 -2.53
N ASP A 42 0.88 -5.50 -2.53
CA ASP A 42 0.12 -4.48 -3.24
C ASP A 42 0.22 -4.64 -4.76
N ILE A 43 1.40 -4.97 -5.28
CA ILE A 43 1.57 -5.28 -6.71
C ILE A 43 0.67 -6.47 -7.11
N ILE A 44 0.65 -7.53 -6.30
CA ILE A 44 -0.22 -8.69 -6.52
C ILE A 44 -1.69 -8.29 -6.43
N LEU A 45 -2.07 -7.47 -5.46
CA LEU A 45 -3.45 -6.98 -5.31
C LEU A 45 -3.91 -6.22 -6.55
N PHE A 46 -3.10 -5.29 -7.07
CA PHE A 46 -3.42 -4.56 -8.29
C PHE A 46 -3.41 -5.47 -9.53
N MET A 47 -2.49 -6.43 -9.60
CA MET A 47 -2.47 -7.43 -10.65
C MET A 47 -3.74 -8.27 -10.67
N VAL A 48 -4.25 -8.70 -9.51
CA VAL A 48 -5.53 -9.41 -9.38
C VAL A 48 -6.70 -8.51 -9.72
N LEU A 49 -6.70 -7.25 -9.27
CA LEU A 49 -7.72 -6.25 -9.61
C LEU A 49 -7.83 -6.02 -11.12
N TYR A 50 -6.70 -5.89 -11.81
CA TYR A 50 -6.68 -5.76 -13.27
C TYR A 50 -7.03 -7.06 -13.99
N MET A 51 -6.73 -8.22 -13.39
CA MET A 51 -7.12 -9.51 -13.95
C MET A 51 -8.63 -9.79 -13.79
N LEU A 52 -9.25 -9.28 -12.73
CA LEU A 52 -10.69 -9.36 -12.49
C LEU A 52 -11.50 -8.50 -13.48
N PHE A 53 -10.90 -7.43 -14.00
CA PHE A 53 -11.47 -6.68 -15.11
C PHE A 53 -11.23 -7.46 -16.41
N PRO A 54 -12.27 -8.12 -16.98
CA PRO A 54 -12.10 -9.03 -18.10
C PRO A 54 -11.93 -8.21 -19.38
N HIS A 55 -10.72 -7.69 -19.59
CA HIS A 55 -10.31 -7.14 -20.87
C HIS A 55 -9.86 -8.32 -21.73
N GLY A 56 -10.61 -8.54 -22.81
CA GLY A 56 -10.50 -9.71 -23.68
C GLY A 56 -9.06 -10.13 -23.97
N THR A 57 -8.79 -11.43 -23.83
CA THR A 57 -7.61 -12.14 -24.36
C THR A 57 -6.23 -11.54 -24.04
N SER A 58 -6.07 -10.73 -22.99
CA SER A 58 -4.75 -10.23 -22.61
C SER A 58 -4.02 -11.26 -21.73
N THR A 59 -2.78 -11.57 -22.09
CA THR A 59 -1.94 -12.52 -21.36
C THR A 59 -1.41 -11.87 -20.07
N TRP A 60 -1.25 -12.63 -18.98
CA TRP A 60 -0.65 -12.19 -17.70
C TRP A 60 0.64 -11.34 -17.84
N ARG A 61 1.38 -11.49 -18.94
CA ARG A 61 2.59 -10.73 -19.28
C ARG A 61 2.33 -9.28 -19.74
N GLU A 62 1.17 -8.97 -20.29
CA GLU A 62 0.80 -7.63 -20.77
C GLU A 62 0.30 -6.73 -19.64
N ILE A 63 -0.22 -7.34 -18.57
CA ILE A 63 -0.72 -6.64 -17.39
C ILE A 63 0.42 -6.27 -16.41
N LEU A 64 1.54 -7.00 -16.45
CA LEU A 64 2.70 -6.78 -15.58
C LEU A 64 3.22 -5.33 -15.54
N PRO A 65 3.47 -4.63 -16.68
CA PRO A 65 3.97 -3.26 -16.62
C PRO A 65 2.96 -2.28 -15.99
N GLY A 66 1.66 -2.46 -16.23
CA GLY A 66 0.61 -1.66 -15.60
C GLY A 66 0.47 -1.92 -14.11
N ALA A 67 0.55 -3.18 -13.68
CA ALA A 67 0.51 -3.58 -12.27
C ALA A 67 1.73 -3.07 -11.48
N ILE A 68 2.93 -3.13 -12.08
CA ILE A 68 4.14 -2.58 -11.47
C ILE A 68 4.02 -1.05 -11.31
N GLY A 69 3.60 -0.35 -12.37
CA GLY A 69 3.39 1.10 -12.32
C GLY A 69 2.36 1.50 -11.26
N ALA A 70 1.21 0.83 -11.22
CA ALA A 70 0.16 1.07 -10.23
C ALA A 70 0.63 0.76 -8.80
N GLY A 71 1.31 -0.37 -8.58
CA GLY A 71 1.82 -0.75 -7.27
C GLY A 71 2.86 0.23 -6.73
N ILE A 72 3.77 0.73 -7.58
CA ILE A 72 4.75 1.75 -7.18
C ILE A 72 4.05 3.07 -6.81
N LEU A 73 3.10 3.52 -7.63
CA LEU A 73 2.33 4.73 -7.34
C LEU A 73 1.50 4.58 -6.05
N TRP A 74 0.92 3.42 -5.82
CA TRP A 74 0.15 3.11 -4.61
C TRP A 74 0.99 3.19 -3.34
N GLU A 75 2.19 2.62 -3.37
CA GLU A 75 3.14 2.71 -2.26
C GLU A 75 3.57 4.16 -1.97
N LEU A 76 3.84 4.94 -3.01
CA LEU A 76 4.11 6.37 -2.89
C LEU A 76 2.92 7.12 -2.29
N ALA A 77 1.70 6.82 -2.73
CA ALA A 77 0.49 7.46 -2.24
C ALA A 77 0.22 7.15 -0.77
N LYS A 78 0.37 5.90 -0.33
CA LYS A 78 0.27 5.54 1.10
C LYS A 78 1.23 6.35 1.95
N LYS A 79 2.50 6.46 1.54
CA LYS A 79 3.52 7.23 2.26
C LYS A 79 3.20 8.73 2.27
N ALA A 80 2.78 9.28 1.15
CA ALA A 80 2.39 10.67 1.04
C ALA A 80 1.18 10.99 1.95
N PHE A 81 0.17 10.11 1.96
CA PHE A 81 -1.01 10.28 2.80
C PHE A 81 -0.70 10.16 4.29
N LEU A 82 0.15 9.20 4.68
CA LEU A 82 0.65 9.09 6.05
C LEU A 82 1.36 10.37 6.52
N SER A 83 2.24 10.93 5.68
CA SER A 83 2.92 12.20 5.98
C SER A 83 1.95 13.37 6.09
N PHE A 84 0.97 13.44 5.17
CA PHE A 84 -0.08 14.45 5.19
C PHE A 84 -0.92 14.37 6.47
N VAL A 85 -1.39 13.18 6.84
CA VAL A 85 -2.17 12.98 8.07
C VAL A 85 -1.34 13.31 9.31
N ALA A 86 -0.10 12.82 9.39
CA ALA A 86 0.77 13.07 10.54
C ALA A 86 1.04 14.56 10.77
N THR A 87 1.25 15.32 9.69
CA THR A 87 1.57 16.74 9.76
C THR A 87 0.32 17.59 9.96
N TYR A 88 -0.71 17.40 9.13
CA TYR A 88 -1.84 18.34 9.08
C TYR A 88 -2.91 18.01 10.12
N ILE A 89 -3.22 16.74 10.38
CA ILE A 89 -4.28 16.36 11.34
C ILE A 89 -3.80 16.52 12.78
N SER A 90 -2.52 16.26 13.09
CA SER A 90 -1.99 16.46 14.45
C SER A 90 -1.94 17.93 14.87
N ILE A 91 -1.79 18.86 13.93
CA ILE A 91 -1.65 20.30 14.20
C ILE A 91 -3.02 21.00 14.21
N SER A 92 -3.99 20.51 13.44
CA SER A 92 -5.33 21.11 13.35
C SER A 92 -6.22 20.68 14.52
N ASN A 93 -6.08 21.43 15.61
CA ASN A 93 -6.80 21.28 16.87
C ASN A 93 -8.33 21.14 16.73
N LEU A 94 -8.94 20.53 17.75
CA LEU A 94 -10.29 19.97 17.98
C LEU A 94 -11.52 20.54 17.22
N VAL A 95 -11.48 21.77 16.70
CA VAL A 95 -12.64 22.45 16.06
C VAL A 95 -12.74 22.13 14.56
N TYR A 96 -11.61 21.99 13.86
CA TYR A 96 -11.58 21.68 12.42
C TYR A 96 -11.30 20.20 12.11
N GLY A 97 -11.10 19.37 13.13
CA GLY A 97 -10.71 17.96 12.98
C GLY A 97 -11.70 17.14 12.14
N SER A 98 -13.01 17.33 12.33
CA SER A 98 -14.04 16.62 11.54
C SER A 98 -14.02 16.99 10.07
N LEU A 99 -13.84 18.29 9.76
CA LEU A 99 -13.72 18.79 8.39
C LEU A 99 -12.42 18.33 7.74
N ALA A 100 -11.31 18.39 8.47
CA ALA A 100 -10.01 17.89 8.02
C ALA A 100 -10.04 16.39 7.71
N ALA A 101 -10.74 15.59 8.53
CA ALA A 101 -10.93 14.17 8.29
C ALA A 101 -11.70 13.89 6.98
N ILE A 102 -12.78 14.64 6.72
CA ILE A 102 -13.55 14.52 5.46
C ILE A 102 -12.67 14.88 4.26
N ILE A 103 -11.94 16.01 4.33
CA ILE A 103 -11.05 16.46 3.25
C ILE A 103 -9.94 15.43 3.02
N ALA A 104 -9.33 14.90 4.08
CA ALA A 104 -8.33 13.85 3.96
C ALA A 104 -8.89 12.58 3.32
N PHE A 105 -10.10 12.17 3.70
CA PHE A 105 -10.77 11.03 3.08
C PHE A 105 -11.05 11.24 1.59
N LEU A 106 -11.53 12.42 1.20
CA LEU A 106 -11.75 12.78 -0.20
C LEU A 106 -10.44 12.82 -0.99
N LEU A 107 -9.38 13.38 -0.42
CA LEU A 107 -8.06 13.42 -1.03
C LEU A 107 -7.52 12.00 -1.25
N TRP A 108 -7.68 11.12 -0.25
CA TRP A 108 -7.28 9.72 -0.34
C TRP A 108 -8.04 8.99 -1.46
N ALA A 109 -9.36 9.16 -1.52
CA ALA A 109 -10.19 8.58 -2.56
C ALA A 109 -9.81 9.10 -3.97
N TYR A 110 -9.52 10.40 -4.08
CA TYR A 110 -9.09 11.02 -5.33
C TYR A 110 -7.73 10.49 -5.82
N ILE A 111 -6.75 10.37 -4.92
CA ILE A 111 -5.45 9.79 -5.28
C ILE A 111 -5.62 8.32 -5.67
N SER A 112 -6.44 7.56 -4.93
CA SER A 112 -6.70 6.16 -5.23
C SER A 112 -7.31 5.96 -6.62
N SER A 113 -8.28 6.80 -7.02
CA SER A 113 -8.89 6.72 -8.35
C SER A 113 -7.91 7.10 -9.46
N LEU A 114 -7.05 8.10 -9.25
CA LEU A 114 -6.01 8.46 -10.20
C LEU A 114 -5.05 7.30 -10.46
N ILE A 115 -4.63 6.59 -9.40
CA ILE A 115 -3.72 5.44 -9.52
C ILE A 115 -4.40 4.30 -10.29
N PHE A 116 -5.69 4.09 -10.02
CA PHE A 116 -6.49 3.08 -10.71
C PHE A 116 -6.60 3.37 -12.21
N ILE A 117 -6.94 4.61 -12.59
CA ILE A 117 -7.04 5.04 -13.99
C ILE A 117 -5.65 4.99 -14.66
N PHE A 118 -4.60 5.42 -13.96
CA PHE A 118 -3.24 5.42 -14.50
C PHE A 118 -2.73 4.01 -14.79
N GLY A 119 -2.94 3.06 -13.88
CA GLY A 119 -2.56 1.67 -14.13
C GLY A 119 -3.36 1.01 -15.25
N ALA A 120 -4.66 1.34 -15.37
CA ALA A 120 -5.47 0.92 -16.51
C ALA A 120 -4.95 1.51 -17.84
N TYR A 121 -4.64 2.81 -17.88
CA TYR A 121 -4.09 3.47 -19.07
C TYR A 121 -2.75 2.87 -19.50
N LEU A 122 -1.85 2.60 -18.55
CA LEU A 122 -0.58 1.92 -18.84
C LEU A 122 -0.81 0.53 -19.43
N SER A 123 -1.74 -0.25 -18.88
CA SER A 123 -2.03 -1.60 -19.41
C SER A 123 -2.51 -1.59 -20.86
N VAL A 124 -3.38 -0.64 -21.23
CA VAL A 124 -3.91 -0.48 -22.59
C VAL A 124 -2.84 0.02 -23.56
N SER A 125 -2.06 1.02 -23.16
CA SER A 125 -0.97 1.58 -23.97
C SER A 125 0.08 0.53 -24.35
N TYR A 126 0.40 -0.38 -23.43
CA TYR A 126 1.31 -1.50 -23.70
C TYR A 126 0.72 -2.54 -24.67
N TRP A 127 -0.59 -2.79 -24.59
CA TRP A 127 -1.27 -3.69 -25.52
C TRP A 127 -1.30 -3.14 -26.96
N GLU A 128 -1.62 -1.85 -27.12
CA GLU A 128 -1.64 -1.18 -28.43
C GLU A 128 -0.26 -1.16 -29.13
N LEU A 129 0.82 -0.97 -28.36
CA LEU A 129 2.18 -1.00 -28.90
C LEU A 129 2.57 -2.38 -29.42
N LYS A 130 2.08 -3.43 -28.77
CA LYS A 130 2.34 -4.82 -29.16
C LYS A 130 1.52 -5.22 -30.39
N GLU A 131 0.30 -4.69 -30.52
CA GLU A 131 -0.55 -4.91 -31.69
C GLU A 131 0.00 -4.22 -32.94
N LYS A 132 0.55 -3.00 -32.82
CA LYS A 132 1.19 -2.27 -33.94
C LYS A 132 2.49 -2.90 -34.45
N GLN A 133 3.09 -3.84 -33.73
CA GLN A 133 4.30 -4.55 -34.16
C GLN A 133 4.03 -5.91 -34.85
N LYS A 134 2.76 -6.36 -34.90
CA LYS A 134 2.34 -7.50 -35.71
C LYS A 134 1.87 -7.05 -37.09
#